data_AF-A0ABD1LRQ5-F1
#
_entry.id   AF-A0ABD1LRQ5-F1
#
_cell.length_a   1.000
_cell.length_b   1.000
_cell.length_c   1.000
_cell.angle_alpha   90.00
_cell.angle_beta   90.00
_cell.angle_gamma   90.00
#
_symmetry.space_group_name_H-M   'P 1'
#
loop_
_entity.id
_entity.type
_entity.pdbx_description
1 polymer ?
#
loop_
_entity_poly.entity_id
_entity_poly.type
_entity_poly.pdbx_seq_one_letter_code
_entity_poly.pdbx_strand_id
1 'polypeptide(L)'
;MAASHTQESETNLEGNQLSRIVPTKLIERSKNGLLESNFGGNPNLCTTGSCNKKNGNKLVVSLVASLDEAFIILVITKWQDKEKLGSYSTISLQHYNVTDIINEFHKGIDSLKVRIFHLNNKDPHLRIPEGVFTGMKELWVLTLIDIHLSPLPSSIKCLTKLRMLCLERCTLGKKLSYLGELKELRVLNLLGSNIERLPNQLSQLAKLQIFDITNFFELKEIPPDVLSSLTSLEGLYVGNNPIQWNDE
;
A
#
# COMPACT_ATOMS: atom_id res chain seq x y z
N MET A 1 -20.00 15.05 29.11
CA MET A 1 -19.62 13.64 28.90
C MET A 1 -19.38 13.46 27.42
N ALA A 2 -18.12 13.49 27.01
CA ALA A 2 -17.74 13.30 25.61
C ALA A 2 -17.50 11.80 25.40
N ALA A 3 -18.28 11.18 24.52
CA ALA A 3 -17.96 9.84 24.00
C ALA A 3 -16.90 10.01 22.92
N SER A 4 -15.69 9.52 23.21
CA SER A 4 -14.63 9.34 22.22
C SER A 4 -15.02 8.21 21.27
N HIS A 5 -15.33 8.52 20.02
CA HIS A 5 -15.30 7.52 18.96
C HIS A 5 -13.85 7.36 18.50
N THR A 6 -13.15 6.41 19.11
CA THR A 6 -11.99 5.74 18.50
C THR A 6 -12.53 4.90 17.34
N GLN A 7 -12.26 5.32 16.12
CA GLN A 7 -12.48 4.48 14.95
C GLN A 7 -11.21 3.65 14.79
N GLU A 8 -11.29 2.44 15.34
CA GLU A 8 -10.27 1.40 15.37
C GLU A 8 -9.94 0.94 13.93
N SER A 9 -8.65 0.79 13.65
CA SER A 9 -8.11 0.40 12.35
C SER A 9 -8.16 -1.12 12.22
N GLU A 10 -9.34 -1.65 11.87
CA GLU A 10 -9.56 -3.09 11.71
C GLU A 10 -8.69 -3.68 10.58
N THR A 11 -7.90 -4.69 10.91
CA THR A 11 -7.17 -5.54 9.95
C THR A 11 -8.08 -6.73 9.61
N ASN A 12 -8.80 -6.64 8.51
CA ASN A 12 -9.74 -7.67 8.08
C ASN A 12 -9.08 -8.67 7.11
N LEU A 13 -8.77 -9.87 7.61
CA LEU A 13 -8.28 -10.99 6.82
C LEU A 13 -9.36 -12.08 6.66
N GLU A 14 -10.61 -11.82 7.09
CA GLU A 14 -11.69 -12.81 7.14
C GLU A 14 -12.21 -13.19 5.74
N GLY A 15 -12.51 -14.48 5.55
CA GLY A 15 -13.18 -14.97 4.33
C GLY A 15 -12.30 -15.06 3.07
N ASN A 16 -10.98 -15.07 3.24
CA ASN A 16 -10.02 -15.20 2.13
C ASN A 16 -9.66 -16.68 1.86
N GLN A 17 -8.79 -16.90 0.87
CA GLN A 17 -8.22 -18.22 0.56
C GLN A 17 -6.84 -18.43 1.19
N LEU A 18 -6.53 -17.71 2.29
CA LEU A 18 -5.24 -17.84 2.96
C LEU A 18 -5.07 -19.28 3.47
N SER A 19 -3.86 -19.80 3.34
CA SER A 19 -3.53 -21.18 3.71
C SER A 19 -2.19 -21.25 4.46
N ARG A 20 -1.99 -22.34 5.22
CA ARG A 20 -0.82 -22.66 6.07
C ARG A 20 -0.73 -21.82 7.36
N ILE A 21 0.45 -21.75 7.98
CA ILE A 21 0.63 -21.14 9.30
C ILE A 21 0.81 -19.62 9.16
N VAL A 22 0.04 -18.86 9.93
CA VAL A 22 0.26 -17.41 10.06
C VAL A 22 1.60 -17.20 10.80
N PRO A 23 2.52 -16.35 10.32
CA PRO A 23 3.78 -16.05 10.98
C PRO A 23 3.57 -15.72 12.46
N THR A 24 4.32 -16.39 13.33
CA THR A 24 4.22 -16.32 14.78
C THR A 24 4.32 -14.89 15.30
N LYS A 25 5.21 -14.09 14.72
CA LYS A 25 5.35 -12.66 15.07
C LYS A 25 4.11 -11.83 14.75
N LEU A 26 3.33 -12.16 13.72
CA LEU A 26 2.07 -11.48 13.43
C LEU A 26 0.97 -11.91 14.42
N ILE A 27 0.95 -13.18 14.80
CA ILE A 27 0.05 -13.70 15.85
C ILE A 27 0.34 -13.01 17.19
N GLU A 28 1.61 -12.85 17.57
CA GLU A 28 2.00 -12.17 18.81
C GLU A 28 1.58 -10.70 18.81
N ARG A 29 1.80 -9.99 17.69
CA ARG A 29 1.37 -8.60 17.54
C ARG A 29 -0.15 -8.46 17.62
N SER A 30 -0.88 -9.42 17.07
CA SER A 30 -2.34 -9.50 17.22
C SER A 30 -2.78 -9.66 18.67
N LYS A 31 -2.22 -10.64 19.38
CA LYS A 31 -2.52 -10.90 20.80
C LYS A 31 -2.22 -9.71 21.70
N ASN A 32 -1.19 -8.93 21.37
CA ASN A 32 -0.76 -7.78 22.14
C ASN A 32 -1.50 -6.48 21.77
N GLY A 33 -2.50 -6.54 20.89
CA GLY A 33 -3.26 -5.36 20.45
C GLY A 33 -2.45 -4.38 19.60
N LEU A 34 -1.28 -4.80 19.10
CA LEU A 34 -0.42 -4.01 18.22
C LEU A 34 -0.84 -4.12 16.74
N LEU A 35 -1.74 -5.05 16.41
CA LEU A 35 -2.29 -5.30 15.09
C LEU A 35 -3.70 -5.91 15.22
N GLU A 36 -4.76 -5.18 14.87
CA GLU A 36 -6.15 -5.67 15.05
C GLU A 36 -6.60 -6.69 13.99
N SER A 37 -6.08 -7.92 14.02
CA SER A 37 -6.33 -8.91 12.96
C SER A 37 -7.52 -9.84 13.19
N ASN A 38 -8.42 -9.96 12.21
CA ASN A 38 -9.44 -11.01 12.13
C ASN A 38 -9.08 -12.06 11.07
N PHE A 39 -8.72 -13.28 11.51
CA PHE A 39 -8.29 -14.39 10.64
C PHE A 39 -9.43 -15.38 10.27
N GLY A 40 -10.68 -15.10 10.66
CA GLY A 40 -11.82 -16.01 10.45
C GLY A 40 -12.07 -16.39 8.99
N GLY A 41 -12.88 -17.42 8.71
CA GLY A 41 -13.34 -17.69 7.33
C GLY A 41 -12.28 -18.13 6.31
N ASN A 42 -11.03 -18.37 6.70
CA ASN A 42 -9.98 -18.95 5.86
C ASN A 42 -9.87 -20.46 6.14
N PRO A 43 -10.45 -21.35 5.32
CA PRO A 43 -10.59 -22.78 5.66
C PRO A 43 -9.27 -23.55 5.76
N ASN A 44 -8.17 -23.00 5.23
CA ASN A 44 -6.85 -23.63 5.18
C ASN A 44 -5.79 -22.89 6.03
N LEU A 45 -6.17 -21.84 6.77
CA LEU A 45 -5.25 -21.00 7.55
C LEU A 45 -5.18 -21.50 9.01
N CYS A 46 -3.97 -21.70 9.53
CA CYS A 46 -3.75 -22.16 10.90
C CYS A 46 -3.10 -21.03 11.74
N THR A 47 -3.78 -20.59 12.80
CA THR A 47 -3.37 -19.46 13.68
C THR A 47 -2.74 -19.89 15.00
N THR A 48 -2.82 -21.18 15.33
CA THR A 48 -2.09 -21.86 16.40
C THR A 48 -1.85 -23.30 15.93
N GLY A 49 -0.86 -24.01 16.48
CA GLY A 49 -0.42 -25.35 16.05
C GLY A 49 -1.47 -26.48 16.06
N SER A 50 -2.76 -26.18 16.16
CA SER A 50 -3.85 -27.12 15.90
C SER A 50 -4.91 -26.45 15.01
N CYS A 51 -5.01 -26.95 13.78
CA CYS A 51 -6.00 -26.52 12.80
C CYS A 51 -7.32 -27.25 13.09
N ASN A 52 -8.30 -26.57 13.68
CA ASN A 52 -9.64 -27.13 13.89
C ASN A 52 -10.70 -26.30 13.14
N LYS A 53 -11.38 -26.98 12.21
CA LYS A 53 -12.53 -26.46 11.46
C LYS A 53 -13.59 -25.95 12.43
N LYS A 54 -13.87 -24.65 12.44
CA LYS A 54 -15.10 -24.11 13.04
C LYS A 54 -16.00 -23.57 11.94
N ASN A 55 -17.13 -24.25 11.75
CA ASN A 55 -18.30 -23.72 11.05
C ASN A 55 -18.97 -22.69 11.95
N GLY A 56 -19.16 -21.48 11.43
CA GLY A 56 -19.91 -20.42 12.10
C GLY A 56 -20.13 -19.29 11.10
N ASN A 57 -21.24 -19.36 10.36
CA ASN A 57 -21.63 -18.29 9.44
C ASN A 57 -21.94 -17.03 10.24
N LYS A 58 -21.15 -15.98 10.02
CA LYS A 58 -21.52 -14.60 10.29
C LYS A 58 -21.12 -13.80 9.06
N LEU A 59 -22.10 -13.36 8.29
CA LEU A 59 -21.89 -12.46 7.16
C LEU A 59 -21.42 -11.11 7.73
N VAL A 60 -20.17 -10.75 7.44
CA VAL A 60 -19.62 -9.42 7.69
C VAL A 60 -19.28 -8.81 6.34
N VAL A 61 -19.85 -7.64 6.08
CA VAL A 61 -19.74 -6.92 4.80
C VAL A 61 -18.30 -6.43 4.64
N SER A 62 -17.63 -6.88 3.58
CA SER A 62 -16.31 -6.43 3.19
C SER A 62 -16.41 -5.00 2.63
N LEU A 63 -15.84 -4.01 3.33
CA LEU A 63 -15.61 -2.68 2.76
C LEU A 63 -14.43 -2.82 1.79
N VAL A 64 -14.76 -3.11 0.53
CA VAL A 64 -13.85 -3.03 -0.60
C VAL A 64 -13.55 -1.55 -0.79
N ALA A 65 -12.47 -1.04 -0.20
CA ALA A 65 -12.10 0.35 -0.38
C ALA A 65 -10.98 0.44 -1.41
N SER A 66 -11.31 0.93 -2.62
CA SER A 66 -10.39 1.87 -3.28
C SER A 66 -10.04 2.95 -2.26
N LEU A 67 -8.82 3.47 -2.27
CA LEU A 67 -8.55 4.67 -1.48
C LEU A 67 -9.26 5.83 -2.17
N ASP A 68 -10.55 5.98 -1.88
CA ASP A 68 -11.33 7.14 -2.31
C ASP A 68 -10.60 8.40 -1.83
N GLU A 69 -10.72 9.51 -2.56
CA GLU A 69 -10.03 10.76 -2.22
C GLU A 69 -10.25 11.17 -0.75
N ALA A 70 -11.41 10.81 -0.19
CA ALA A 70 -11.75 10.99 1.23
C ALA A 70 -10.80 10.25 2.19
N PHE A 71 -10.38 9.02 1.89
CA PHE A 71 -9.44 8.27 2.72
C PHE A 71 -8.03 8.86 2.65
N ILE A 72 -7.58 9.28 1.46
CA ILE A 72 -6.31 9.98 1.29
C ILE A 72 -6.30 11.26 2.13
N ILE A 73 -7.36 12.05 2.08
CA ILE A 73 -7.53 13.26 2.90
C ILE A 73 -7.48 12.92 4.39
N LEU A 74 -8.20 11.89 4.84
CA LEU A 74 -8.22 11.49 6.25
C LEU A 74 -6.85 11.03 6.78
N VAL A 75 -6.07 10.32 5.94
CA VAL A 75 -4.69 9.95 6.30
C VAL A 75 -3.80 11.19 6.35
N ILE A 76 -3.94 12.12 5.40
CA ILE A 76 -3.17 13.37 5.39
C ILE A 76 -3.52 14.23 6.61
N THR A 77 -4.79 14.36 6.99
CA THR A 77 -5.21 15.14 8.17
C THR A 77 -4.67 14.52 9.47
N LYS A 78 -4.64 13.19 9.58
CA LYS A 78 -3.96 12.50 10.70
C LYS A 78 -2.47 12.84 10.80
N TRP A 79 -1.82 13.18 9.69
CA TRP A 79 -0.42 13.62 9.68
C TRP A 79 -0.24 15.14 9.87
N GLN A 80 -1.24 15.95 9.48
CA GLN A 80 -1.23 17.41 9.64
C GLN A 80 -1.05 17.84 11.09
N ASP A 81 -1.81 17.23 12.01
CA ASP A 81 -1.80 17.62 13.42
C ASP A 81 -0.45 17.37 14.10
N LYS A 82 0.39 16.47 13.57
CA LYS A 82 1.68 16.14 14.16
C LYS A 82 2.84 17.01 13.65
N GLU A 83 2.72 17.64 12.48
CA GLU A 83 3.92 18.15 11.77
C GLU A 83 3.82 19.56 11.15
N LYS A 84 2.83 20.39 11.51
CA LYS A 84 2.69 21.79 11.02
C LYS A 84 2.92 21.90 9.50
N LEU A 85 2.17 21.10 8.77
CA LEU A 85 2.29 21.05 7.33
C LEU A 85 1.61 22.29 6.75
N GLY A 86 2.41 23.26 6.29
CA GLY A 86 1.91 24.49 5.67
C GLY A 86 1.13 24.23 4.36
N SER A 87 0.75 25.30 3.65
CA SER A 87 0.06 25.24 2.35
C SER A 87 0.65 24.18 1.41
N TYR A 88 -0.22 23.32 0.87
CA TYR A 88 0.13 22.28 -0.10
C TYR A 88 -0.05 22.80 -1.51
N SER A 89 0.94 22.51 -2.35
CA SER A 89 0.73 22.47 -3.79
C SER A 89 0.38 21.04 -4.19
N THR A 90 -0.77 20.93 -4.85
CA THR A 90 -1.29 19.68 -5.39
C THR A 90 -1.27 19.76 -6.91
N ILE A 91 -0.81 18.70 -7.56
CA ILE A 91 -0.99 18.48 -8.99
C ILE A 91 -1.87 17.25 -9.14
N SER A 92 -3.01 17.41 -9.80
CA SER A 92 -3.91 16.30 -10.14
C SER A 92 -4.11 16.28 -11.65
N LEU A 93 -3.69 15.19 -12.28
CA LEU A 93 -3.85 14.93 -13.70
C LEU A 93 -4.85 13.78 -13.86
N GLN A 94 -6.13 14.11 -13.96
CA GLN A 94 -7.20 13.15 -14.17
C GLN A 94 -7.77 13.32 -15.57
N HIS A 95 -7.92 12.23 -16.33
CA HIS A 95 -8.56 12.23 -17.65
C HIS A 95 -7.90 13.13 -18.71
N TYR A 96 -6.63 13.51 -18.54
CA TYR A 96 -5.85 14.19 -19.57
C TYR A 96 -5.48 13.23 -20.70
N ASN A 97 -5.40 13.74 -21.93
CA ASN A 97 -4.82 13.00 -23.03
C ASN A 97 -3.33 12.73 -22.73
N VAL A 98 -2.84 11.55 -23.11
CA VAL A 98 -1.44 11.11 -22.91
C VAL A 98 -0.43 12.15 -23.37
N THR A 99 -0.68 12.80 -24.52
CA THR A 99 0.21 13.85 -25.05
C THR A 99 0.36 15.03 -24.09
N ASP A 100 -0.72 15.46 -23.44
CA ASP A 100 -0.68 16.58 -22.50
C ASP A 100 0.05 16.20 -21.22
N ILE A 101 -0.14 14.96 -20.74
CA ILE A 101 0.59 14.44 -19.57
C ILE A 101 2.09 14.39 -19.85
N ILE A 102 2.50 13.89 -21.02
CA ILE A 102 3.91 13.85 -21.43
C ILE A 102 4.48 15.26 -21.54
N ASN A 103 3.71 16.20 -22.11
CA ASN A 103 4.13 17.59 -22.19
C ASN A 103 4.32 18.21 -20.80
N GLU A 104 3.43 17.94 -19.84
CA GLU A 104 3.60 18.40 -18.46
C GLU A 104 4.84 17.77 -17.80
N PHE A 105 5.13 16.49 -18.04
CA PHE A 105 6.38 15.86 -17.60
C PHE A 105 7.60 16.59 -18.16
N HIS A 106 7.58 16.95 -19.45
CA HIS A 106 8.67 17.65 -20.12
C HIS A 106 8.80 19.13 -19.71
N LYS A 107 7.72 19.79 -19.28
CA LYS A 107 7.74 21.19 -18.82
C LYS A 107 8.44 21.39 -17.47
N GLY A 108 8.93 20.33 -16.83
CA GLY A 108 9.79 20.44 -15.66
C GLY A 108 9.04 20.50 -14.34
N ILE A 109 8.12 19.54 -14.11
CA ILE A 109 7.54 19.29 -12.78
C ILE A 109 8.63 19.06 -11.72
N ASP A 110 9.84 18.68 -12.15
CA ASP A 110 11.05 18.53 -11.36
C ASP A 110 11.43 19.75 -10.50
N SER A 111 10.93 20.94 -10.82
CA SER A 111 11.21 22.17 -10.08
C SER A 111 10.11 22.59 -9.09
N LEU A 112 8.95 21.92 -9.15
CA LEU A 112 7.79 22.30 -8.37
C LEU A 112 7.92 21.69 -6.97
N LYS A 113 7.68 22.52 -5.94
CA LYS A 113 7.59 22.08 -4.54
C LYS A 113 6.30 21.31 -4.27
N VAL A 114 5.92 20.38 -5.15
CA VAL A 114 4.69 19.58 -5.08
C VAL A 114 4.74 18.70 -3.86
N ARG A 115 3.67 18.72 -3.06
CA ARG A 115 3.52 17.79 -1.93
C ARG A 115 2.61 16.62 -2.26
N ILE A 116 1.65 16.82 -3.16
CA ILE A 116 0.67 15.81 -3.56
C ILE A 116 0.64 15.73 -5.08
N PHE A 117 0.92 14.55 -5.62
CA PHE A 117 0.84 14.26 -7.04
C PHE A 117 -0.12 13.10 -7.26
N HIS A 118 -1.19 13.38 -8.01
CA HIS A 118 -2.20 12.41 -8.37
C HIS A 118 -2.29 12.28 -9.89
N LEU A 119 -2.23 11.05 -10.40
CA LEU A 119 -2.38 10.74 -11.81
C LEU A 119 -3.28 9.52 -11.96
N ASN A 120 -4.38 9.69 -12.68
CA ASN A 120 -5.30 8.62 -13.05
C ASN A 120 -5.48 8.64 -14.56
N ASN A 121 -5.03 7.57 -15.22
CA ASN A 121 -5.13 7.44 -16.66
C ASN A 121 -5.12 5.97 -17.06
N LYS A 122 -6.18 5.54 -17.76
CA LYS A 122 -6.40 4.15 -18.22
C LYS A 122 -5.80 3.85 -19.59
N ASP A 123 -5.10 4.80 -20.20
CA ASP A 123 -4.53 4.63 -21.53
C ASP A 123 -3.33 3.66 -21.47
N PRO A 124 -3.37 2.52 -22.19
CA PRO A 124 -2.28 1.55 -22.19
C PRO A 124 -0.98 2.07 -22.80
N HIS A 125 -1.02 3.17 -23.55
CA HIS A 125 0.12 3.81 -24.17
C HIS A 125 0.81 4.84 -23.28
N LEU A 126 0.22 5.23 -22.15
CA LEU A 126 0.88 6.13 -21.22
C LEU A 126 2.13 5.45 -20.64
N ARG A 127 3.29 6.07 -20.87
CA ARG A 127 4.56 5.66 -20.28
C ARG A 127 5.06 6.75 -19.34
N ILE A 128 5.35 6.36 -18.11
CA ILE A 128 5.99 7.25 -17.14
C ILE A 128 7.51 7.23 -17.40
N PRO A 129 8.15 8.38 -17.68
CA PRO A 129 9.59 8.43 -17.93
C PRO A 129 10.42 8.01 -16.71
N GLU A 130 11.55 7.33 -16.94
CA GLU A 130 12.44 6.80 -15.89
C GLU A 130 12.90 7.88 -14.89
N GLY A 131 13.06 9.13 -15.33
CA GLY A 131 13.54 10.25 -14.54
C GLY A 131 12.49 11.15 -13.90
N VAL A 132 11.18 10.88 -14.11
CA VAL A 132 10.10 11.83 -13.79
C VAL A 132 10.04 12.27 -12.32
N PHE A 133 10.54 11.44 -11.39
CA PHE A 133 10.48 11.71 -9.96
C PHE A 133 11.76 12.37 -9.42
N THR A 134 12.76 12.62 -10.26
CA THR A 134 14.10 13.08 -9.82
C THR A 134 14.05 14.44 -9.13
N GLY A 135 13.21 15.36 -9.61
CA GLY A 135 13.09 16.70 -9.03
C GLY A 135 12.00 16.86 -7.96
N MET A 136 11.09 15.90 -7.82
CA MET A 136 9.94 15.96 -6.89
C MET A 136 10.32 15.69 -5.41
N LYS A 137 11.39 16.31 -4.92
CA LYS A 137 12.01 16.01 -3.60
C LYS A 137 11.12 16.37 -2.40
N GLU A 138 10.14 17.23 -2.60
CA GLU A 138 9.18 17.66 -1.56
C GLU A 138 7.89 16.84 -1.55
N LEU A 139 7.79 15.79 -2.38
CA LEU A 139 6.58 14.99 -2.52
C LEU A 139 6.32 14.14 -1.28
N TRP A 140 5.09 14.19 -0.78
CA TRP A 140 4.61 13.46 0.39
C TRP A 140 3.61 12.38 0.01
N VAL A 141 2.78 12.66 -1.01
CA VAL A 141 1.73 11.76 -1.48
C VAL A 141 1.89 11.59 -2.99
N LEU A 142 2.06 10.34 -3.40
CA LEU A 142 2.07 9.93 -4.80
C LEU A 142 0.94 8.91 -5.00
N THR A 143 -0.02 9.27 -5.83
CA THR A 143 -1.13 8.40 -6.20
C THR A 143 -1.12 8.20 -7.71
N LEU A 144 -0.91 6.96 -8.13
CA LEU A 144 -0.95 6.50 -9.52
C LEU A 144 -2.05 5.44 -9.63
N ILE A 145 -3.01 5.68 -10.51
CA ILE A 145 -4.18 4.81 -10.66
C ILE A 145 -4.30 4.40 -12.14
N ASP A 146 -4.49 3.10 -12.38
CA ASP A 146 -4.69 2.51 -13.71
C ASP A 146 -3.48 2.66 -14.66
N ILE A 147 -2.25 2.78 -14.15
CA ILE A 147 -1.04 3.10 -14.95
C ILE A 147 -0.19 1.87 -15.30
N HIS A 148 0.30 1.83 -16.55
CA HIS A 148 1.28 0.83 -16.99
C HIS A 148 2.74 1.17 -16.65
N LEU A 149 3.12 0.91 -15.39
CA LEU A 149 4.45 1.14 -14.82
C LEU A 149 5.41 -0.05 -15.03
N SER A 150 5.44 -0.75 -16.17
CA SER A 150 6.32 -1.92 -16.32
C SER A 150 7.62 -1.56 -17.04
N PRO A 151 8.75 -1.30 -16.32
CA PRO A 151 8.93 -1.31 -14.86
C PRO A 151 8.71 0.06 -14.18
N LEU A 152 8.52 0.04 -12.86
CA LEU A 152 8.37 1.25 -12.04
C LEU A 152 9.65 2.10 -12.16
N PRO A 153 9.55 3.41 -12.47
CA PRO A 153 10.73 4.26 -12.63
C PRO A 153 11.64 4.24 -11.40
N SER A 154 12.94 3.98 -11.58
CA SER A 154 13.86 3.93 -10.44
C SER A 154 14.08 5.28 -9.77
N SER A 155 13.76 6.38 -10.47
CA SER A 155 13.73 7.72 -9.87
C SER A 155 12.76 7.85 -8.69
N ILE A 156 11.83 6.89 -8.49
CA ILE A 156 10.96 6.89 -7.29
C ILE A 156 11.77 6.92 -5.99
N LYS A 157 12.98 6.34 -5.96
CA LYS A 157 13.89 6.38 -4.79
C LYS A 157 14.33 7.80 -4.40
N CYS A 158 14.18 8.78 -5.29
CA CYS A 158 14.50 10.19 -5.04
C CYS A 158 13.44 10.86 -4.14
N LEU A 159 12.25 10.25 -3.99
CA LEU A 159 11.14 10.76 -3.19
C LEU A 159 11.36 10.50 -1.68
N THR A 160 12.46 11.04 -1.15
CA THR A 160 12.92 10.78 0.23
C THR A 160 11.96 11.25 1.33
N LYS A 161 11.02 12.14 1.01
CA LYS A 161 9.97 12.64 1.92
C LYS A 161 8.61 11.95 1.74
N LEU A 162 8.53 10.96 0.84
CA LEU A 162 7.26 10.30 0.52
C LEU A 162 6.73 9.51 1.71
N ARG A 163 5.45 9.73 2.03
CA ARG A 163 4.73 9.10 3.13
C ARG A 163 3.62 8.19 2.66
N MET A 164 3.00 8.53 1.54
CA MET A 164 1.98 7.71 0.91
C MET A 164 2.38 7.42 -0.53
N LEU A 165 2.43 6.13 -0.84
CA LEU A 165 2.51 5.63 -2.19
C LEU A 165 1.29 4.76 -2.46
N CYS A 166 0.44 5.22 -3.36
CA CYS A 166 -0.70 4.47 -3.86
C CYS A 166 -0.45 4.12 -5.33
N LEU A 167 -0.35 2.83 -5.64
CA LEU A 167 -0.21 2.25 -6.96
C LEU A 167 -1.40 1.31 -7.17
N GLU A 168 -2.56 1.89 -7.44
CA GLU A 168 -3.81 1.15 -7.57
C GLU A 168 -4.02 0.72 -9.04
N ARG A 169 -4.32 -0.55 -9.26
CA ARG A 169 -4.52 -1.14 -10.60
C ARG A 169 -3.38 -0.82 -11.59
N CYS A 170 -2.14 -0.77 -11.09
CA CYS A 170 -0.96 -0.49 -11.89
C CYS A 170 -0.24 -1.78 -12.30
N THR A 171 0.41 -1.79 -13.47
CA THR A 171 1.28 -2.90 -13.86
C THR A 171 2.73 -2.64 -13.45
N LEU A 172 3.25 -3.28 -12.40
CA LEU A 172 4.50 -2.87 -11.74
C LEU A 172 5.77 -3.53 -12.31
N GLY A 173 5.60 -4.65 -13.03
CA GLY A 173 6.73 -5.45 -13.53
C GLY A 173 7.53 -6.10 -12.40
N LYS A 174 8.79 -6.46 -12.68
CA LYS A 174 9.62 -7.29 -11.76
C LYS A 174 10.50 -6.49 -10.78
N LYS A 175 10.63 -5.17 -10.95
CA LYS A 175 11.69 -4.38 -10.28
C LYS A 175 11.09 -3.38 -9.29
N LEU A 176 10.80 -3.85 -8.08
CA LEU A 176 10.28 -3.04 -6.98
C LEU A 176 11.26 -2.85 -5.82
N SER A 177 12.50 -3.31 -5.93
CA SER A 177 13.48 -3.22 -4.82
C SER A 177 13.74 -1.79 -4.36
N TYR A 178 13.55 -0.81 -5.24
CA TYR A 178 13.69 0.62 -4.93
C TYR A 178 12.68 1.12 -3.89
N LEU A 179 11.55 0.43 -3.72
CA LEU A 179 10.55 0.80 -2.71
C LEU A 179 11.14 0.77 -1.30
N GLY A 180 12.12 -0.11 -1.04
CA GLY A 180 12.80 -0.16 0.26
C GLY A 180 13.58 1.12 0.61
N GLU A 181 13.90 1.97 -0.36
CA GLU A 181 14.61 3.23 -0.14
C GLU A 181 13.70 4.36 0.38
N LEU A 182 12.39 4.17 0.36
CA LEU A 182 11.40 5.15 0.81
C LEU A 182 11.27 5.12 2.34
N LYS A 183 12.33 5.51 3.07
CA LYS A 183 12.43 5.33 4.54
C LYS A 183 11.37 6.07 5.36
N GLU A 184 10.74 7.09 4.78
CA GLU A 184 9.65 7.87 5.41
C GLU A 184 8.25 7.34 5.08
N LEU A 185 8.15 6.26 4.30
CA LEU A 185 6.88 5.72 3.84
C LEU A 185 6.06 5.15 5.00
N ARG A 186 4.81 5.59 5.09
CA ARG A 186 3.83 5.20 6.12
C ARG A 186 2.65 4.44 5.55
N VAL A 187 2.27 4.70 4.29
CA VAL A 187 1.23 3.97 3.58
C VAL A 187 1.76 3.47 2.25
N LEU A 188 1.64 2.16 2.04
CA LEU A 188 1.88 1.50 0.76
C LEU A 188 0.59 0.81 0.35
N ASN A 189 -0.05 1.32 -0.71
CA ASN A 189 -1.21 0.68 -1.31
C ASN A 189 -0.84 0.18 -2.70
N LEU A 190 -1.03 -1.13 -2.93
CA LEU A 190 -0.81 -1.79 -4.20
C LEU A 190 -2.10 -2.49 -4.69
N LEU A 191 -3.28 -2.04 -4.26
CA LEU A 191 -4.56 -2.68 -4.54
C LEU A 191 -4.75 -2.95 -6.05
N GLY A 192 -5.06 -4.20 -6.39
CA GLY A 192 -5.33 -4.59 -7.77
C GLY A 192 -4.15 -4.48 -8.74
N SER A 193 -2.93 -4.20 -8.25
CA SER A 193 -1.72 -4.20 -9.06
C SER A 193 -1.17 -5.62 -9.24
N ASN A 194 -0.18 -5.78 -10.13
CA ASN A 194 0.44 -7.08 -10.38
C ASN A 194 1.96 -7.12 -10.13
N ILE A 195 2.38 -8.09 -9.30
CA ILE A 195 3.75 -8.57 -9.18
C ILE A 195 3.74 -10.03 -8.73
N GLU A 196 4.68 -10.83 -9.21
CA GLU A 196 4.79 -12.23 -8.83
C GLU A 196 5.35 -12.43 -7.40
N ARG A 197 6.28 -11.56 -6.98
CA ARG A 197 6.95 -11.60 -5.67
C ARG A 197 7.25 -10.21 -5.16
N LEU A 198 6.97 -9.95 -3.88
CA LEU A 198 7.43 -8.73 -3.22
C LEU A 198 8.94 -8.79 -2.95
N PRO A 199 9.68 -7.68 -3.07
CA PRO A 199 11.11 -7.66 -2.84
C PRO A 199 11.45 -7.65 -1.33
N ASN A 200 12.53 -8.34 -0.95
CA ASN A 200 13.03 -8.34 0.44
C ASN A 200 13.32 -6.93 0.97
N GLN A 201 13.63 -5.98 0.09
CA GLN A 201 13.90 -4.58 0.45
C GLN A 201 12.71 -3.89 1.12
N LEU A 202 11.48 -4.39 0.98
CA LEU A 202 10.34 -3.86 1.76
C LEU A 202 10.55 -3.99 3.27
N SER A 203 11.41 -4.91 3.73
CA SER A 203 11.80 -5.03 5.14
C SER A 203 12.45 -3.77 5.72
N GLN A 204 12.94 -2.88 4.85
CA GLN A 204 13.59 -1.63 5.26
C GLN A 204 12.59 -0.51 5.60
N LEU A 205 11.29 -0.73 5.37
CA LEU A 205 10.23 0.26 5.59
C LEU A 205 9.77 0.28 7.06
N ALA A 206 10.68 0.57 7.97
CA ALA A 206 10.42 0.50 9.41
C ALA A 206 9.29 1.42 9.90
N LYS A 207 8.96 2.49 9.15
CA LYS A 207 7.89 3.45 9.46
C LYS A 207 6.55 3.11 8.81
N LEU A 208 6.45 2.00 8.05
CA LEU A 208 5.23 1.63 7.36
C LEU A 208 4.14 1.28 8.37
N GLN A 209 3.01 1.97 8.29
CA GLN A 209 1.85 1.82 9.17
C GLN A 209 0.72 1.07 8.47
N ILE A 210 0.49 1.33 7.18
CA ILE A 210 -0.56 0.67 6.39
C ILE A 210 0.06 0.02 5.18
N PHE A 211 -0.21 -1.27 5.00
CA PHE A 211 0.17 -2.02 3.81
C PHE A 211 -1.05 -2.73 3.22
N ASP A 212 -1.43 -2.34 2.01
CA ASP A 212 -2.55 -2.92 1.28
C ASP A 212 -2.07 -3.61 0.01
N ILE A 213 -2.30 -4.91 -0.05
CA ILE A 213 -2.07 -5.77 -1.20
C ILE A 213 -3.35 -6.53 -1.55
N THR A 214 -4.52 -5.91 -1.43
CA THR A 214 -5.81 -6.53 -1.78
C THR A 214 -5.94 -6.72 -3.31
N ASN A 215 -6.63 -7.77 -3.75
CA ASN A 215 -6.87 -8.10 -5.18
C ASN A 215 -5.59 -8.31 -6.00
N PHE A 216 -4.57 -8.88 -5.38
CA PHE A 216 -3.24 -9.08 -5.91
C PHE A 216 -3.08 -10.50 -6.46
N PHE A 217 -3.76 -10.74 -7.58
CA PHE A 217 -4.01 -12.07 -8.15
C PHE A 217 -2.78 -12.85 -8.63
N GLU A 218 -1.64 -12.19 -8.83
CA GLU A 218 -0.41 -12.83 -9.30
C GLU A 218 0.63 -13.06 -8.20
N LEU A 219 0.41 -12.54 -6.98
CA LEU A 219 1.41 -12.63 -5.91
C LEU A 219 1.44 -14.04 -5.33
N LYS A 220 2.58 -14.70 -5.53
CA LYS A 220 2.81 -16.07 -5.09
C LYS A 220 3.36 -16.13 -3.67
N GLU A 221 4.17 -15.15 -3.28
CA GLU A 221 4.96 -15.20 -2.06
C GLU A 221 5.27 -13.80 -1.52
N ILE A 222 5.12 -13.64 -0.20
CA ILE A 222 5.69 -12.54 0.58
C ILE A 222 6.94 -13.08 1.28
N PRO A 223 8.12 -12.45 1.14
CA PRO A 223 9.31 -12.95 1.81
C PRO A 223 9.14 -12.98 3.35
N PRO A 224 9.66 -14.01 4.04
CA PRO A 224 9.40 -14.25 5.48
C PRO A 224 9.74 -13.05 6.38
N ASP A 225 10.84 -12.37 6.09
CA ASP A 225 11.34 -11.26 6.91
C ASP A 225 10.63 -9.93 6.66
N VAL A 226 9.85 -9.80 5.57
CA VAL A 226 9.22 -8.53 5.23
C VAL A 226 8.18 -8.17 6.29
N LEU A 227 7.18 -9.00 6.54
CA LEU A 227 6.10 -8.63 7.47
C LEU A 227 6.59 -8.52 8.93
N SER A 228 7.60 -9.30 9.31
CA SER A 228 8.14 -9.29 10.66
C SER A 228 9.03 -8.07 10.96
N SER A 229 9.66 -7.47 9.94
CA SER A 229 10.48 -6.27 10.08
C SER A 229 9.69 -4.96 10.04
N LEU A 230 8.43 -4.97 9.58
CA LEU A 230 7.52 -3.81 9.58
C LEU A 230 6.98 -3.55 11.00
N THR A 231 7.84 -3.08 11.89
CA THR A 231 7.56 -2.91 13.33
C THR A 231 6.49 -1.87 13.63
N SER A 232 6.29 -0.88 12.76
CA SER A 232 5.25 0.16 12.90
C SER A 232 3.93 -0.17 12.19
N LEU A 233 3.79 -1.38 11.63
CA LEU A 233 2.58 -1.75 10.88
C LEU A 233 1.36 -1.85 11.82
N GLU A 234 0.36 -1.02 11.54
CA GLU A 234 -0.92 -0.91 12.23
C GLU A 234 -2.04 -1.57 11.41
N GLY A 235 -1.94 -1.51 10.07
CA GLY A 235 -2.93 -2.02 9.11
C GLY A 235 -2.29 -2.91 8.04
N LEU A 236 -2.75 -4.16 7.92
CA LEU A 236 -2.40 -5.08 6.85
C LEU A 236 -3.68 -5.59 6.16
N TYR A 237 -3.78 -5.37 4.86
CA TYR A 237 -4.90 -5.78 4.02
C TYR A 237 -4.40 -6.71 2.92
N VAL A 238 -4.87 -7.96 2.90
CA VAL A 238 -4.44 -8.99 1.93
C VAL A 238 -5.63 -9.72 1.29
N GLY A 239 -6.76 -9.03 1.16
CA GLY A 239 -7.99 -9.63 0.68
C GLY A 239 -7.88 -10.13 -0.77
N ASN A 240 -8.54 -11.25 -1.09
CA ASN A 240 -8.66 -11.78 -2.45
C ASN A 240 -7.31 -12.04 -3.15
N ASN A 241 -6.40 -12.71 -2.45
CA ASN A 241 -5.06 -13.07 -2.92
C ASN A 241 -4.83 -14.59 -2.92
N PRO A 242 -4.08 -15.15 -3.88
CA PRO A 242 -3.73 -16.58 -3.90
C PRO A 242 -2.51 -16.92 -3.02
N ILE A 243 -2.05 -15.99 -2.17
CA ILE A 243 -0.80 -16.11 -1.42
C ILE A 243 -0.86 -17.32 -0.46
N GLN A 244 0.19 -18.13 -0.52
CA GLN A 244 0.46 -19.17 0.48
C GLN A 244 1.46 -18.61 1.49
N TRP A 245 1.13 -18.67 2.78
CA TRP A 245 2.05 -18.26 3.84
C TRP A 245 3.08 -19.38 4.01
N ASN A 246 4.37 -19.12 3.78
CA ASN A 246 5.38 -20.14 4.04
C ASN A 246 5.62 -20.22 5.56
N ASP A 247 5.72 -21.46 6.05
CA ASP A 247 6.17 -21.76 7.40
C ASP A 247 7.67 -21.40 7.47
N GLU A 248 8.10 -20.73 8.55
CA GLU A 248 9.53 -20.46 8.84
C GLU A 248 10.37 -21.76 8.78
#